data_AF-A0A3A2J1V9-F1
#
_entry.id   AF-A0A3A2J1V9-F1
#
_cell.length_a   1.000
_cell.length_b   1.000
_cell.length_c   1.000
_cell.angle_alpha   90.00
_cell.angle_beta   90.00
_cell.angle_gamma   90.00
#
_symmetry.space_group_name_H-M   'P 1'
#
loop_
_entity.id
_entity.type
_entity.pdbx_description
1 polymer ?
#
loop_
_entity_poly.entity_id
_entity_poly.type
_entity_poly.pdbx_seq_one_letter_code
_entity_poly.pdbx_strand_id
1 'polypeptide(L)'
;MSDFVPTADNDLLVWVDHFITQISTDNEIAAVDLAALTAAKSDFHAKIDHLNDAAAQAKQATADKNDSRNHIVNLIRAEARRIKARATYSDGLGAQLGIVGVKDSHDLSTSHPELSGIDQTDGVVILNFSKYNSDGVNIYSKRENDADWVLLIRASVSPFIDMRPLLEIGKPELRHYCATYILKDKEIGHYSDEVVVNCTP
;
A
#
# COMPACT_ATOMS: atom_id res chain seq x y z
N MET A 1 18.12 8.26 -33.59
CA MET A 1 18.90 8.21 -32.34
C MET A 1 17.91 8.60 -31.25
N SER A 2 17.73 7.78 -30.22
CA SER A 2 16.81 8.09 -29.12
C SER A 2 17.56 8.85 -28.03
N ASP A 3 16.94 9.89 -27.50
CA ASP A 3 17.52 10.66 -26.40
C ASP A 3 17.44 9.83 -25.11
N PHE A 4 18.50 9.90 -24.29
CA PHE A 4 18.57 9.17 -23.03
C PHE A 4 18.05 10.04 -21.88
N VAL A 5 17.06 9.53 -21.15
CA VAL A 5 16.54 10.09 -19.90
C VAL A 5 16.23 8.92 -18.95
N PRO A 6 16.70 8.91 -17.69
CA PRO A 6 16.36 7.87 -16.72
C PRO A 6 14.86 7.84 -16.40
N THR A 7 14.32 6.65 -16.12
CA THR A 7 12.90 6.45 -15.84
C THR A 7 12.54 6.49 -14.36
N ALA A 8 13.48 6.15 -13.47
CA ALA A 8 13.25 6.20 -12.03
C ALA A 8 13.53 7.61 -11.49
N ASP A 9 12.65 8.13 -10.63
CA ASP A 9 12.75 9.51 -10.11
C ASP A 9 14.07 9.80 -9.40
N ASN A 10 14.58 8.84 -8.61
CA ASN A 10 15.85 9.01 -7.91
C ASN A 10 17.05 9.05 -8.88
N ASP A 11 17.00 8.26 -9.94
CA ASP A 11 18.04 8.26 -10.98
C ASP A 11 17.94 9.54 -11.82
N LEU A 12 16.72 10.01 -12.11
CA LEU A 12 16.48 11.27 -12.79
C LEU A 12 16.95 12.48 -11.97
N LEU A 13 16.73 12.50 -10.65
CA LEU A 13 17.24 13.55 -9.75
C LEU A 13 18.76 13.68 -9.85
N VAL A 14 19.47 12.57 -9.66
CA VAL A 14 20.94 12.55 -9.72
C VAL A 14 21.44 12.89 -11.13
N TRP A 15 20.76 12.39 -12.16
CA TRP A 15 21.13 12.64 -13.54
C TRP A 15 20.91 14.09 -13.94
N VAL A 16 19.77 14.71 -13.60
CA VAL A 16 19.47 16.11 -13.96
C VAL A 16 20.41 17.07 -13.21
N ASP A 17 20.79 16.72 -11.98
CA ASP A 17 21.84 17.42 -11.23
C ASP A 17 23.15 17.43 -12.01
N HIS A 18 23.61 16.26 -12.43
CA HIS A 18 24.85 16.16 -13.19
C HIS A 18 24.73 16.84 -14.55
N PHE A 19 23.65 16.59 -15.30
CA PHE A 19 23.43 17.14 -16.65
C PHE A 19 23.46 18.67 -16.65
N ILE A 20 22.70 19.32 -15.76
CA ILE A 20 22.64 20.79 -15.68
C ILE A 20 24.02 21.39 -15.30
N THR A 21 24.84 20.69 -14.52
CA THR A 21 26.21 21.18 -14.21
C THR A 21 27.19 21.11 -15.38
N GLN A 22 26.93 20.28 -16.38
CA GLN A 22 27.82 20.08 -17.54
C GLN A 22 27.43 20.94 -18.75
N ILE A 23 26.18 21.40 -18.82
CA ILE A 23 25.73 22.29 -19.89
C ILE A 23 26.00 23.76 -19.55
N SER A 24 26.45 24.51 -20.54
CA SER A 24 26.65 25.96 -20.43
C SER A 24 26.30 26.65 -21.76
N THR A 25 26.33 27.98 -21.77
CA THR A 25 26.21 28.77 -23.00
C THR A 25 27.35 28.51 -23.98
N ASP A 26 28.49 27.97 -23.50
CA ASP A 26 29.62 27.59 -24.37
C ASP A 26 29.28 26.36 -25.23
N ASN A 27 28.27 25.59 -24.84
CA ASN A 27 27.71 24.46 -25.61
C ASN A 27 26.54 24.90 -26.52
N GLU A 28 26.46 26.18 -26.89
CA GLU A 28 25.39 26.77 -27.71
C GLU A 28 23.97 26.66 -27.13
N ILE A 29 23.82 26.35 -25.82
CA ILE A 29 22.52 26.36 -25.15
C ILE A 29 22.12 27.81 -24.88
N ALA A 30 20.90 28.17 -25.28
CA ALA A 30 20.38 29.51 -25.02
C ALA A 30 20.22 29.76 -23.51
N ALA A 31 20.58 30.96 -23.05
CA ALA A 31 20.50 31.31 -21.63
C ALA A 31 19.08 31.16 -21.04
N VAL A 32 18.04 31.36 -21.86
CA VAL A 32 16.64 31.17 -21.47
C VAL A 32 16.32 29.70 -21.19
N ASP A 33 16.87 28.78 -21.98
CA ASP A 33 16.64 27.35 -21.83
C ASP A 33 17.38 26.81 -20.60
N LEU A 34 18.62 27.26 -20.38
CA LEU A 34 19.38 26.91 -19.18
C LEU A 34 18.68 27.37 -17.90
N ALA A 35 18.09 28.58 -17.91
CA ALA A 35 17.31 29.09 -16.80
C ALA A 35 16.03 28.26 -16.57
N ALA A 36 15.31 27.90 -17.63
CA ALA A 36 14.12 27.05 -17.54
C ALA A 36 14.43 25.65 -16.98
N LEU A 37 15.52 25.02 -17.45
CA LEU A 37 15.97 23.72 -16.94
C LEU A 37 16.36 23.78 -15.47
N THR A 38 17.07 24.83 -15.06
CA THR A 38 17.46 25.04 -13.66
C THR A 38 16.23 25.21 -12.76
N ALA A 39 15.23 25.97 -13.22
CA ALA A 39 13.97 26.13 -12.49
C ALA A 39 13.20 24.80 -12.38
N ALA A 40 13.12 24.03 -13.47
CA ALA A 40 12.46 22.72 -13.49
C ALA A 40 13.14 21.71 -12.54
N LYS A 41 14.48 21.66 -12.53
CA LYS A 41 15.24 20.87 -11.55
C LYS A 41 14.89 21.27 -10.12
N SER A 42 14.88 22.57 -9.82
CA SER A 42 14.57 23.05 -8.46
C SER A 42 13.15 22.68 -8.03
N ASP A 43 12.17 22.76 -8.93
CA ASP A 43 10.80 22.33 -8.64
C ASP A 43 10.74 20.82 -8.39
N PHE A 44 11.38 20.01 -9.24
CA PHE A 44 11.38 18.56 -9.09
C PHE A 44 11.98 18.11 -7.74
N HIS A 45 13.12 18.68 -7.32
CA HIS A 45 13.68 18.44 -5.99
C HIS A 45 12.67 18.77 -4.88
N ALA A 46 12.05 19.96 -4.95
CA ALA A 46 11.09 20.39 -3.95
C ALA A 46 9.86 19.46 -3.88
N LYS A 47 9.43 18.87 -5.00
CA LYS A 47 8.33 17.88 -5.01
C LYS A 47 8.73 16.56 -4.39
N ILE A 48 9.95 16.07 -4.63
CA ILE A 48 10.45 14.85 -4.00
C ILE A 48 10.60 15.02 -2.48
N ASP A 49 11.13 16.16 -2.04
CA ASP A 49 11.23 16.48 -0.61
C ASP A 49 9.83 16.54 0.04
N HIS A 50 8.89 17.23 -0.60
CA HIS A 50 7.51 17.28 -0.12
C HIS A 50 6.84 15.90 -0.06
N LEU A 51 7.10 15.01 -1.02
CA LEU A 51 6.60 13.64 -1.00
C LEU A 51 7.15 12.86 0.21
N ASN A 52 8.45 12.98 0.48
CA ASN A 52 9.10 12.32 1.60
C ASN A 52 8.55 12.84 2.95
N ASP A 53 8.39 14.15 3.08
CA ASP A 53 7.80 14.79 4.26
C ASP A 53 6.35 14.34 4.48
N ALA A 54 5.55 14.32 3.42
CA ALA A 54 4.16 13.86 3.50
C ALA A 54 4.07 12.39 3.93
N ALA A 55 4.95 11.52 3.41
CA ALA A 55 5.02 10.12 3.82
C ALA A 55 5.40 9.97 5.30
N ALA A 56 6.37 10.76 5.79
CA ALA A 56 6.76 10.78 7.20
C ALA A 56 5.61 11.27 8.10
N GLN A 57 4.91 12.34 7.70
CA GLN A 57 3.74 12.87 8.43
C GLN A 57 2.59 11.86 8.48
N ALA A 58 2.30 11.16 7.37
CA ALA A 58 1.26 10.13 7.34
C ALA A 58 1.57 8.97 8.29
N LYS A 59 2.85 8.56 8.36
CA LYS A 59 3.32 7.54 9.32
C LYS A 59 3.14 8.01 10.76
N GLN A 60 3.53 9.24 11.07
CA GLN A 60 3.38 9.80 12.43
C GLN A 60 1.91 9.94 12.83
N ALA A 61 1.07 10.49 11.96
CA ALA A 61 -0.36 10.64 12.22
C ALA A 61 -1.05 9.28 12.49
N THR A 62 -0.60 8.23 11.80
CA THR A 62 -1.08 6.86 12.04
C THR A 62 -0.68 6.37 13.43
N ALA A 63 0.56 6.61 13.86
CA ALA A 63 1.04 6.26 15.19
C ALA A 63 0.27 7.01 16.28
N ASP A 64 0.13 8.33 16.16
CA ASP A 64 -0.57 9.19 17.13
C ASP A 64 -2.03 8.78 17.31
N LYS A 65 -2.71 8.50 16.19
CA LYS A 65 -4.10 8.00 16.22
C LYS A 65 -4.18 6.65 16.94
N ASN A 66 -3.23 5.74 16.70
CA ASN A 66 -3.21 4.44 17.37
C ASN A 66 -2.95 4.56 18.87
N ASP A 67 -2.05 5.45 19.29
CA ASP A 67 -1.77 5.72 20.69
C ASP A 67 -2.97 6.34 21.40
N SER A 68 -3.60 7.33 20.78
CA SER A 68 -4.85 7.93 21.27
C SER A 68 -5.96 6.89 21.42
N ARG A 69 -6.14 6.02 20.42
CA ARG A 69 -7.09 4.91 20.46
C ARG A 69 -6.79 3.94 21.61
N ASN A 70 -5.53 3.56 21.80
CA ASN A 70 -5.14 2.67 22.88
C ASN A 70 -5.40 3.29 24.25
N HIS A 71 -5.08 4.58 24.40
CA HIS A 71 -5.33 5.33 25.62
C HIS A 71 -6.83 5.35 26.00
N ILE A 72 -7.71 5.76 25.07
CA ILE A 72 -9.14 5.82 25.34
C ILE A 72 -9.74 4.42 25.60
N VAL A 73 -9.30 3.39 24.87
CA VAL A 73 -9.74 2.01 25.10
C VAL A 73 -9.35 1.53 26.50
N ASN A 74 -8.15 1.86 26.98
CA ASN A 74 -7.72 1.50 28.33
C ASN A 74 -8.57 2.17 29.42
N LEU A 75 -8.87 3.47 29.25
CA LEU A 75 -9.75 4.20 30.17
C LEU A 75 -11.17 3.60 30.18
N ILE A 76 -11.76 3.35 29.01
CA ILE A 76 -13.09 2.75 28.88
C ILE A 76 -13.12 1.37 29.53
N ARG A 77 -12.11 0.52 29.29
CA ARG A 77 -12.03 -0.81 29.90
C ARG A 77 -11.92 -0.74 31.41
N ALA A 78 -11.13 0.18 31.95
CA ALA A 78 -11.01 0.38 33.39
C ALA A 78 -12.36 0.78 34.01
N GLU A 79 -13.07 1.72 33.39
CA GLU A 79 -14.37 2.18 33.90
C GLU A 79 -15.45 1.10 33.76
N ALA A 80 -15.50 0.39 32.63
CA ALA A 80 -16.43 -0.73 32.45
C ALA A 80 -16.25 -1.81 33.52
N ARG A 81 -15.01 -2.13 33.91
CA ARG A 81 -14.72 -3.06 35.02
C ARG A 81 -15.23 -2.52 36.35
N ARG A 82 -15.01 -1.22 36.64
CA ARG A 82 -15.52 -0.58 37.87
C ARG A 82 -17.03 -0.60 37.93
N ILE A 83 -17.72 -0.30 36.83
CA ILE A 83 -19.18 -0.35 36.74
C ILE A 83 -19.68 -1.76 37.03
N LYS A 84 -19.08 -2.79 36.40
CA LYS A 84 -19.43 -4.20 36.62
C LYS A 84 -19.19 -4.69 38.04
N ALA A 85 -18.26 -4.08 38.77
CA ALA A 85 -17.96 -4.43 40.16
C ALA A 85 -18.91 -3.81 41.20
N ARG A 86 -19.82 -2.91 40.80
CA ARG A 86 -20.77 -2.26 41.73
C ARG A 86 -21.89 -3.24 42.10
N ALA A 87 -22.33 -3.20 43.36
CA ALA A 87 -23.45 -4.01 43.83
C ALA A 87 -24.78 -3.73 43.10
N THR A 88 -24.92 -2.56 42.49
CA THR A 88 -26.08 -2.15 41.69
C THR A 88 -25.99 -2.57 40.23
N TYR A 89 -24.92 -3.23 39.81
CA TYR A 89 -24.77 -3.70 38.44
C TYR A 89 -25.79 -4.80 38.14
N SER A 90 -26.40 -4.72 36.96
CA SER A 90 -27.23 -5.77 36.38
C SER A 90 -26.84 -5.98 34.92
N ASP A 91 -27.12 -7.16 34.38
CA ASP A 91 -26.84 -7.43 32.96
C ASP A 91 -27.65 -6.50 32.04
N GLY A 92 -28.86 -6.09 32.44
CA GLY A 92 -29.65 -5.10 31.72
C GLY A 92 -28.97 -3.74 31.65
N LEU A 93 -28.36 -3.27 32.75
CA LEU A 93 -27.54 -2.05 32.73
C LEU A 93 -26.30 -2.22 31.85
N GLY A 94 -25.65 -3.38 31.89
CA GLY A 94 -24.51 -3.71 31.05
C GLY A 94 -24.84 -3.68 29.54
N ALA A 95 -26.00 -4.22 29.16
CA ALA A 95 -26.49 -4.18 27.78
C ALA A 95 -26.86 -2.75 27.35
N GLN A 96 -27.54 -1.99 28.21
CA GLN A 96 -27.88 -0.58 27.93
C GLN A 96 -26.64 0.29 27.70
N LEU A 97 -25.56 0.03 28.43
CA LEU A 97 -24.28 0.73 28.28
C LEU A 97 -23.41 0.20 27.13
N GLY A 98 -23.81 -0.89 26.45
CA GLY A 98 -23.01 -1.52 25.40
C GLY A 98 -21.69 -2.13 25.90
N ILE A 99 -21.54 -2.37 27.20
CA ILE A 99 -20.34 -3.00 27.81
C ILE A 99 -20.50 -4.53 27.93
N VAL A 100 -21.62 -5.05 27.44
CA VAL A 100 -21.93 -6.47 27.26
C VAL A 100 -22.23 -6.66 25.78
N GLY A 101 -21.43 -7.46 25.10
CA GLY A 101 -21.59 -7.76 23.69
C GLY A 101 -20.84 -9.04 23.35
N VAL A 102 -21.37 -9.78 22.37
CA VAL A 102 -20.63 -10.88 21.75
C VAL A 102 -19.57 -10.22 20.89
N LYS A 103 -18.31 -10.63 21.03
CA LYS A 103 -17.30 -10.25 20.06
C LYS A 103 -17.70 -10.93 18.75
N ASP A 104 -18.02 -10.16 17.72
CA ASP A 104 -18.10 -10.70 16.36
C ASP A 104 -16.70 -11.22 15.99
N SER A 105 -16.45 -12.48 16.30
CA SER A 105 -15.33 -13.21 15.77
C SER A 105 -15.77 -13.72 14.42
N HIS A 106 -15.58 -12.90 13.38
CA HIS A 106 -15.42 -13.49 12.07
C HIS A 106 -14.20 -14.40 12.16
N ASP A 107 -14.44 -15.71 12.06
CA ASP A 107 -13.38 -16.71 12.18
C ASP A 107 -12.57 -16.71 10.88
N LEU A 108 -11.51 -15.92 10.90
CA LEU A 108 -10.57 -15.81 9.80
C LEU A 108 -9.85 -17.14 9.50
N SER A 109 -9.85 -18.11 10.41
CA SER A 109 -9.20 -19.41 10.16
C SER A 109 -9.95 -20.28 9.16
N THR A 110 -11.22 -19.96 8.90
CA THR A 110 -12.10 -20.68 7.95
C THR A 110 -12.64 -19.79 6.84
N SER A 111 -12.17 -18.56 6.70
CA SER A 111 -12.57 -17.64 5.63
C SER A 111 -11.37 -17.23 4.76
N HIS A 112 -11.61 -16.45 3.71
CA HIS A 112 -10.58 -15.97 2.79
C HIS A 112 -10.79 -14.50 2.44
N PRO A 113 -9.72 -13.76 2.08
CA PRO A 113 -9.84 -12.41 1.55
C PRO A 113 -10.76 -12.36 0.33
N GLU A 114 -11.47 -11.24 0.17
CA GLU A 114 -12.04 -10.88 -1.13
C GLU A 114 -10.94 -10.16 -1.91
N LEU A 115 -10.65 -10.60 -3.14
CA LEU A 115 -9.62 -10.05 -4.01
C LEU A 115 -10.24 -9.66 -5.35
N SER A 116 -9.84 -8.51 -5.90
CA SER A 116 -10.17 -8.12 -7.28
C SER A 116 -8.99 -7.42 -7.94
N GLY A 117 -8.91 -7.52 -9.26
CA GLY A 117 -7.80 -7.00 -10.06
C GLY A 117 -8.28 -6.21 -11.26
N ILE A 118 -7.60 -5.10 -11.55
CA ILE A 118 -7.90 -4.22 -12.68
C ILE A 118 -6.59 -3.96 -13.44
N ASP A 119 -6.60 -4.23 -14.75
CA ASP A 119 -5.52 -3.85 -15.66
C ASP A 119 -5.46 -2.32 -15.81
N GLN A 120 -4.25 -1.76 -15.75
CA GLN A 120 -3.96 -0.34 -16.00
C GLN A 120 -3.08 -0.15 -17.24
N THR A 121 -2.94 -1.19 -18.07
CA THR A 121 -2.04 -1.29 -19.24
C THR A 121 -0.55 -1.33 -18.86
N ASP A 122 0.31 -1.65 -19.84
CA ASP A 122 1.76 -1.77 -19.67
C ASP A 122 2.21 -2.73 -18.56
N GLY A 123 1.38 -3.72 -18.23
CA GLY A 123 1.66 -4.70 -17.17
C GLY A 123 1.40 -4.19 -15.75
N VAL A 124 0.80 -3.00 -15.58
CA VAL A 124 0.42 -2.47 -14.27
C VAL A 124 -0.94 -3.04 -13.86
N VAL A 125 -1.02 -3.67 -12.69
CA VAL A 125 -2.28 -4.22 -12.16
C VAL A 125 -2.58 -3.66 -10.78
N ILE A 126 -3.78 -3.12 -10.59
CA ILE A 126 -4.29 -2.69 -9.28
C ILE A 126 -5.07 -3.84 -8.65
N LEU A 127 -4.63 -4.28 -7.47
CA LEU A 127 -5.27 -5.32 -6.66
C LEU A 127 -5.97 -4.70 -5.45
N ASN A 128 -7.28 -4.80 -5.39
CA ASN A 128 -8.09 -4.41 -4.23
C ASN A 128 -8.38 -5.64 -3.38
N PHE A 129 -8.31 -5.50 -2.06
CA PHE A 129 -8.59 -6.62 -1.17
C PHE A 129 -9.26 -6.21 0.14
N SER A 130 -10.07 -7.15 0.69
CA SER A 130 -10.57 -7.07 2.06
C SER A 130 -9.65 -7.85 2.99
N LYS A 131 -9.24 -7.23 4.10
CA LYS A 131 -8.47 -7.90 5.16
C LYS A 131 -9.24 -8.11 6.46
N TYR A 132 -10.48 -7.63 6.53
CA TYR A 132 -11.30 -7.61 7.74
C TYR A 132 -10.50 -7.16 8.98
N ASN A 133 -10.52 -7.95 10.05
CA ASN A 133 -9.82 -7.72 11.31
C ASN A 133 -8.42 -8.35 11.35
N SER A 134 -7.89 -8.81 10.21
CA SER A 134 -6.50 -9.28 10.09
C SER A 134 -5.50 -8.12 9.95
N ASP A 135 -4.22 -8.41 10.13
CA ASP A 135 -3.15 -7.41 10.01
C ASP A 135 -2.89 -7.01 8.56
N GLY A 136 -3.12 -7.94 7.62
CA GLY A 136 -2.92 -7.74 6.18
C GLY A 136 -3.26 -8.99 5.38
N VAL A 137 -2.84 -9.04 4.13
CA VAL A 137 -2.89 -10.23 3.27
C VAL A 137 -1.53 -10.51 2.65
N ASN A 138 -1.21 -11.78 2.43
CA ASN A 138 -0.15 -12.18 1.51
C ASN A 138 -0.80 -12.36 0.14
N ILE A 139 -0.33 -11.63 -0.86
CA ILE A 139 -0.79 -11.75 -2.25
C ILE A 139 0.23 -12.59 -3.01
N TYR A 140 -0.27 -13.62 -3.67
CA TYR A 140 0.49 -14.48 -4.55
C TYR A 140 0.15 -14.16 -6.00
N SER A 141 1.12 -14.38 -6.88
CA SER A 141 0.94 -14.26 -8.31
C SER A 141 1.56 -15.43 -9.04
N LYS A 142 0.93 -15.84 -10.13
CA LYS A 142 1.47 -16.79 -11.09
C LYS A 142 1.32 -16.21 -12.50
N ARG A 143 2.43 -16.12 -13.22
CA ARG A 143 2.49 -15.72 -14.65
C ARG A 143 2.76 -16.96 -15.50
N GLU A 144 2.65 -16.87 -16.82
CA GLU A 144 2.80 -18.02 -17.73
C GLU A 144 4.09 -18.84 -17.53
N ASN A 145 5.19 -18.17 -17.18
CA ASN A 145 6.50 -18.83 -16.99
C ASN A 145 6.73 -19.35 -15.56
N ASP A 146 5.82 -19.08 -14.63
CA ASP A 146 5.97 -19.50 -13.24
C ASP A 146 5.52 -20.96 -13.08
N ALA A 147 6.36 -21.81 -12.50
CA ALA A 147 6.01 -23.20 -12.22
C ALA A 147 4.88 -23.29 -11.17
N ASP A 148 4.95 -22.43 -10.15
CA ASP A 148 4.04 -22.37 -9.01
C ASP A 148 3.71 -20.93 -8.62
N TRP A 149 2.76 -20.76 -7.70
CA TRP A 149 2.43 -19.47 -7.10
C TRP A 149 3.63 -18.86 -6.37
N VAL A 150 3.96 -17.61 -6.71
CA VAL A 150 5.05 -16.85 -6.08
C VAL A 150 4.45 -15.79 -5.15
N LEU A 151 4.96 -15.68 -3.92
CA LEU A 151 4.58 -14.58 -3.02
C LEU A 151 5.02 -13.26 -3.65
N LEU A 152 4.05 -12.44 -4.05
CA LEU A 152 4.30 -11.14 -4.65
C LEU A 152 4.57 -10.10 -3.57
N ILE A 153 3.70 -10.04 -2.55
CA ILE A 153 3.81 -9.05 -1.50
C ILE A 153 3.04 -9.45 -0.24
N ARG A 154 3.51 -8.94 0.90
CA ARG A 154 2.72 -8.82 2.14
C ARG A 154 2.11 -7.42 2.21
N ALA A 155 0.81 -7.30 1.96
CA ALA A 155 0.12 -6.02 1.89
C ALA A 155 -0.74 -5.79 3.15
N SER A 156 -0.48 -4.68 3.86
CA SER A 156 -1.27 -4.28 5.04
C SER A 156 -2.39 -3.29 4.69
N VAL A 157 -2.36 -2.71 3.49
CA VAL A 157 -3.28 -1.68 2.99
C VAL A 157 -3.66 -1.99 1.55
N SER A 158 -4.94 -1.81 1.22
CA SER A 158 -5.50 -1.89 -0.12
C SER A 158 -5.65 -0.48 -0.73
N PRO A 159 -5.44 -0.30 -2.05
CA PRO A 159 -4.99 -1.31 -3.00
C PRO A 159 -3.48 -1.55 -2.95
N PHE A 160 -3.06 -2.70 -3.48
CA PHE A 160 -1.67 -2.94 -3.88
C PHE A 160 -1.54 -2.76 -5.40
N ILE A 161 -0.43 -2.19 -5.87
CA ILE A 161 -0.15 -1.97 -7.29
C ILE A 161 1.01 -2.87 -7.70
N ASP A 162 0.74 -3.86 -8.54
CA ASP A 162 1.76 -4.69 -9.17
C ASP A 162 2.33 -3.95 -10.39
N MET A 163 3.53 -3.38 -10.23
CA MET A 163 4.21 -2.60 -11.25
C MET A 163 5.22 -3.42 -12.08
N ARG A 164 5.20 -4.76 -11.99
CA ARG A 164 6.10 -5.58 -12.80
C ARG A 164 5.81 -5.36 -14.29
N PRO A 165 6.82 -5.15 -15.14
CA PRO A 165 6.59 -5.02 -16.59
C PRO A 165 6.09 -6.33 -17.18
N LEU A 166 5.44 -6.28 -18.35
CA LEU A 166 5.05 -7.45 -19.15
C LEU A 166 6.25 -8.40 -19.39
N LEU A 167 6.00 -9.72 -19.46
CA LEU A 167 7.05 -10.71 -19.72
C LEU A 167 7.75 -10.48 -21.08
N GLU A 168 6.96 -10.09 -22.08
CA GLU A 168 7.45 -9.68 -23.39
C GLU A 168 6.86 -8.32 -23.76
N ILE A 169 7.73 -7.38 -24.14
CA ILE A 169 7.32 -6.02 -24.49
C ILE A 169 6.32 -6.07 -25.67
N GLY A 170 5.19 -5.38 -25.51
CA GLY A 170 4.18 -5.26 -26.56
C GLY A 170 3.28 -6.49 -26.73
N LYS A 171 3.39 -7.52 -25.87
CA LYS A 171 2.50 -8.69 -25.89
C LYS A 171 1.65 -8.78 -24.63
N PRO A 172 0.34 -9.05 -24.78
CA PRO A 172 -0.50 -9.29 -23.62
C PRO A 172 -0.06 -10.57 -22.89
N GLU A 173 -0.32 -10.61 -21.59
CA GLU A 173 -0.08 -11.78 -20.75
C GLU A 173 -1.20 -11.97 -19.73
N LEU A 174 -1.40 -13.20 -19.29
CA LEU A 174 -2.30 -13.49 -18.17
C LEU A 174 -1.50 -13.49 -16.86
N ARG A 175 -2.03 -12.77 -15.87
CA ARG A 175 -1.57 -12.84 -14.48
C ARG A 175 -2.67 -13.38 -13.60
N HIS A 176 -2.33 -14.42 -12.86
CA HIS A 176 -3.19 -15.05 -11.88
C HIS A 176 -2.81 -14.53 -10.50
N TYR A 177 -3.81 -14.26 -9.66
CA TYR A 177 -3.65 -13.75 -8.31
C TYR A 177 -4.54 -14.47 -7.31
N CYS A 178 -4.02 -14.71 -6.11
CA CYS A 178 -4.80 -15.13 -4.95
C CYS A 178 -4.19 -14.53 -3.67
N ALA A 179 -4.96 -14.50 -2.59
CA ALA A 179 -4.50 -13.91 -1.33
C ALA A 179 -4.88 -14.75 -0.09
N THR A 180 -4.07 -14.68 0.96
CA THR A 180 -4.35 -15.27 2.28
C THR A 180 -4.27 -14.19 3.37
N TYR A 181 -5.05 -14.31 4.44
CA TYR A 181 -4.96 -13.36 5.55
C TYR A 181 -3.65 -13.51 6.32
N ILE A 182 -3.22 -12.44 6.97
CA ILE A 182 -2.12 -12.46 7.93
C ILE A 182 -2.62 -11.97 9.27
N LEU A 183 -2.38 -12.74 10.31
CA LEU A 183 -2.63 -12.34 11.69
C LEU A 183 -1.43 -12.74 12.55
N LYS A 184 -0.82 -11.76 13.23
CA LYS A 184 0.38 -11.94 14.06
C LYS A 184 1.50 -12.64 13.28
N ASP A 185 1.80 -12.10 12.10
CA ASP A 185 2.84 -12.57 11.17
C ASP A 185 2.66 -13.99 10.62
N LYS A 186 1.50 -14.62 10.85
CA LYS A 186 1.16 -15.95 10.33
C LYS A 186 0.04 -15.86 9.33
N GLU A 187 0.14 -16.67 8.28
CA GLU A 187 -0.99 -16.89 7.38
C GLU A 187 -2.07 -17.71 8.07
N ILE A 188 -3.31 -17.28 7.86
CA ILE A 188 -4.50 -17.94 8.39
C ILE A 188 -5.60 -17.94 7.32
N GLY A 189 -6.53 -18.88 7.46
CA GLY A 189 -7.67 -18.99 6.55
C GLY A 189 -7.35 -19.73 5.27
N HIS A 190 -8.19 -19.50 4.28
CA HIS A 190 -8.08 -20.08 2.95
C HIS A 190 -7.53 -19.05 1.96
N TYR A 191 -7.03 -19.55 0.83
CA TYR A 191 -6.78 -18.70 -0.33
C TYR A 191 -8.10 -18.09 -0.81
N SER A 192 -8.04 -16.84 -1.26
CA SER A 192 -9.14 -16.20 -2.00
C SER A 192 -9.46 -16.98 -3.27
N ASP A 193 -10.61 -16.67 -3.86
CA ASP A 193 -10.85 -17.01 -5.25
C ASP A 193 -9.72 -16.46 -6.14
N GLU A 194 -9.42 -17.22 -7.19
CA GLU A 194 -8.41 -16.84 -8.17
C GLU A 194 -8.93 -15.67 -9.02
N VAL A 195 -8.12 -14.62 -9.11
CA VAL A 195 -8.35 -13.48 -9.98
C VAL A 195 -7.40 -13.57 -11.16
N VAL A 196 -7.95 -13.62 -12.37
CA VAL A 196 -7.18 -13.63 -13.62
C VAL A 196 -7.30 -12.26 -14.27
N VAL A 197 -6.16 -11.60 -14.51
CA VAL A 197 -6.08 -10.31 -15.19
C VAL A 197 -5.33 -10.50 -16.50
N ASN A 198 -5.97 -10.09 -17.61
CA ASN A 198 -5.31 -9.98 -18.90
C ASN A 198 -4.63 -8.62 -18.98
N CYS A 199 -3.31 -8.60 -18.82
CA CYS A 199 -2.52 -7.38 -18.84
C CYS A 199 -2.28 -6.99 -20.29
N THR A 200 -2.80 -5.84 -20.70
CA THR A 200 -2.66 -5.34 -22.06
C THR A 200 -1.42 -4.45 -22.22
N PRO A 201 -0.74 -4.49 -23.38
CA PRO A 201 0.25 -3.49 -23.73
C PRO A 201 -0.35 -2.10 -23.85
#